data_AF-A0A6B2V6B9-F1
#
_entry.id   AF-A0A6B2V6B9-F1
#
_cell.length_a   1.000
_cell.length_b   1.000
_cell.length_c   1.000
_cell.angle_alpha   90.00
_cell.angle_beta   90.00
_cell.angle_gamma   90.00
#
_symmetry.space_group_name_H-M   'P 1'
#
loop_
_entity.id
_entity.type
_entity.pdbx_description
1 polymer ?
#
loop_
_entity_poly.entity_id
_entity_poly.type
_entity_poly.pdbx_seq_one_letter_code
_entity_poly.pdbx_strand_id
1 'polypeptide(L)' 'LALPGVTAAVAAAVRTRALGDPDAAPPEAHTPDSWRPWRSYALNHLRAAGEWEIR' A
#
# COMPACT_ATOMS: atom_id res chain seq x y z
N LEU A 1 -4.26 -19.50 5.17
CA LEU A 1 -5.73 -19.33 5.34
C LEU A 1 -6.10 -17.95 4.83
N ALA A 2 -7.17 -17.81 4.06
CA ALA A 2 -7.68 -16.53 3.57
C ALA A 2 -9.03 -16.23 4.22
N LEU A 3 -9.26 -14.97 4.59
CA LEU A 3 -10.53 -14.52 5.18
C LEU A 3 -11.49 -14.11 4.06
N PRO A 4 -12.72 -14.64 4.01
CA PRO A 4 -13.72 -14.20 3.04
C PRO A 4 -13.93 -12.69 3.09
N GLY A 5 -13.91 -12.03 1.94
CA GLY A 5 -14.04 -10.57 1.83
C GLY A 5 -12.75 -9.76 2.08
N VAL A 6 -11.66 -10.39 2.53
CA VAL A 6 -10.36 -9.71 2.69
C VAL A 6 -9.50 -9.94 1.45
N THR A 7 -9.53 -8.99 0.53
CA THR A 7 -8.67 -8.99 -0.66
C THR A 7 -7.24 -8.58 -0.29
N ALA A 8 -6.29 -8.78 -1.21
CA ALA A 8 -4.91 -8.32 -1.03
C ALA A 8 -4.81 -6.79 -0.86
N ALA A 9 -5.68 -6.02 -1.51
CA ALA A 9 -5.77 -4.56 -1.31
C ALA A 9 -6.28 -4.21 0.10
N VAL A 10 -7.30 -4.93 0.62
CA VAL A 10 -7.78 -4.76 2.00
C VAL A 10 -6.66 -5.12 3.00
N ALA A 11 -5.96 -6.23 2.78
CA ALA A 11 -4.84 -6.63 3.64
C ALA A 11 -3.69 -5.61 3.61
N ALA A 12 -3.37 -5.03 2.45
CA ALA A 12 -2.39 -3.95 2.34
C ALA A 12 -2.84 -2.70 3.11
N ALA A 13 -4.11 -2.30 3.00
CA ALA A 13 -4.67 -1.17 3.74
C ALA A 13 -4.58 -1.37 5.28
N VAL A 14 -4.88 -2.58 5.77
CA VAL A 14 -4.74 -2.91 7.20
C VAL A 14 -3.28 -2.84 7.64
N ARG A 15 -2.37 -3.44 6.87
CA ARG A 15 -0.93 -3.42 7.19
C ARG A 15 -0.37 -2.00 7.28
N THR A 16 -0.67 -1.15 6.30
CA THR A 16 -0.19 0.24 6.30
C THR A 16 -0.81 1.07 7.43
N ARG A 17 -2.13 0.98 7.65
CA ARG A 17 -2.83 1.91 8.56
C ARG A 17 -2.90 1.45 10.01
N ALA A 18 -3.19 0.18 10.24
CA ALA A 18 -3.41 -0.37 11.58
C ALA A 18 -2.11 -0.92 12.18
N LEU A 19 -1.26 -1.53 11.35
CA LEU A 19 -0.03 -2.19 11.80
C LEU A 19 1.24 -1.35 11.57
N GLY A 20 1.14 -0.24 10.83
CA GLY A 20 2.27 0.65 10.57
C GLY A 20 3.36 0.01 9.70
N ASP A 21 3.04 -0.97 8.85
CA ASP A 21 3.99 -1.59 7.93
C ASP A 21 4.49 -0.53 6.92
N PRO A 22 5.81 -0.21 6.91
CA PRO A 22 6.35 0.84 6.04
C PRO A 22 6.50 0.40 4.58
N ASP A 23 6.46 -0.89 4.28
CA ASP A 23 6.74 -1.45 2.95
C ASP A 23 5.51 -2.11 2.30
N ALA A 24 4.34 -2.00 2.91
CA ALA A 24 3.11 -2.50 2.33
C ALA A 24 2.66 -1.62 1.14
N ALA A 25 2.21 -2.26 0.08
CA ALA A 25 1.57 -1.60 -1.07
C ALA A 25 0.38 -2.45 -1.53
N PRO A 26 -0.71 -1.83 -1.99
CA PRO A 26 -1.78 -2.56 -2.65
C PRO A 26 -1.25 -3.16 -3.97
N PRO A 27 -1.70 -4.36 -4.37
CA PRO A 27 -1.15 -5.08 -5.51
C PRO A 27 -1.31 -4.35 -6.86
N GLU A 28 -2.31 -3.48 -6.98
CA GLU A 28 -2.53 -2.62 -8.14
C GLU A 28 -1.55 -1.44 -8.25
N ALA A 29 -0.83 -1.10 -7.18
CA ALA A 29 0.14 -0.02 -7.20
C ALA A 29 1.44 -0.48 -7.87
N HIS A 30 1.82 0.21 -8.94
CA HIS A 30 3.12 0.02 -9.56
C HIS A 30 4.20 0.68 -8.69
N THR A 31 4.90 -0.13 -7.90
CA THR A 31 5.94 0.33 -6.97
C THR A 31 7.30 -0.23 -7.39
N PRO A 32 8.27 0.62 -7.76
CA PRO A 32 9.65 0.20 -8.02
C PRO A 32 10.29 -0.47 -6.79
N ASP A 33 11.14 -1.47 -7.04
CA ASP A 33 11.90 -2.14 -5.98
C ASP A 33 12.82 -1.18 -5.19
N SER A 34 13.27 -0.09 -5.83
CA SER A 34 14.09 0.94 -5.18
C SER A 34 13.36 1.71 -4.09
N TRP A 35 12.02 1.63 -4.01
CA TRP A 35 11.25 2.24 -2.93
C TRP A 35 11.23 1.39 -1.66
N ARG A 36 11.68 0.14 -1.72
CA ARG A 36 11.80 -0.68 -0.51
C ARG A 36 12.87 -0.11 0.43
N PRO A 37 12.67 -0.15 1.76
CA PRO A 37 11.54 -0.75 2.49
C PRO A 37 10.42 0.27 2.83
N TRP A 38 10.20 1.29 2.00
CA TRP A 38 9.35 2.46 2.29
C TRP A 38 8.21 2.66 1.28
N ARG A 39 7.73 1.60 0.64
CA ARG A 39 6.68 1.71 -0.39
C ARG A 39 5.39 2.36 0.11
N SER A 40 4.99 2.13 1.37
CA SER A 40 3.82 2.82 1.94
C SER A 40 4.03 4.33 2.02
N TYR A 41 5.25 4.79 2.32
CA TYR A 41 5.58 6.21 2.38
C TYR A 41 5.60 6.85 1.00
N ALA A 42 6.25 6.20 0.02
CA ALA A 42 6.27 6.70 -1.35
C ALA A 42 4.84 6.92 -1.90
N LEU A 43 3.97 5.92 -1.72
CA LEU A 43 2.57 6.02 -2.14
C LEU A 43 1.79 7.11 -1.38
N ASN A 44 2.03 7.28 -0.08
CA ASN A 44 1.42 8.37 0.68
C ASN A 44 1.89 9.75 0.21
N HIS A 45 3.17 9.90 -0.15
CA HIS A 45 3.69 11.14 -0.75
C HIS A 45 3.06 11.42 -2.10
N LEU A 46 2.94 10.41 -2.97
CA LEU A 46 2.27 10.57 -4.27
C LEU A 46 0.78 10.92 -4.11
N ARG A 47 0.08 10.29 -3.16
CA ARG A 47 -1.31 10.66 -2.83
C ARG A 47 -1.39 12.11 -2.37
N ALA A 48 -0.51 12.53 -1.47
CA ALA A 48 -0.48 13.90 -0.96
C ALA A 48 -0.17 14.92 -2.08
N ALA A 49 0.61 14.53 -3.09
CA ALA A 49 0.89 15.32 -4.28
C ALA A 49 -0.22 15.28 -5.34
N GLY A 50 -1.24 14.41 -5.20
CA GLY A 50 -2.28 14.19 -6.22
C GLY A 50 -1.80 13.34 -7.40
N GLU A 51 -0.66 12.66 -7.28
CA GLU A 51 -0.03 11.84 -8.33
C GLU A 51 -0.40 10.36 -8.21
N TRP A 52 -1.19 9.98 -7.20
CA TRP A 52 -1.67 8.62 -7.02
C TRP A 52 -3.07 8.55 -6.38
N GLU A 53 -4.00 7.93 -7.09
CA GLU A 53 -5.33 7.57 -6.59
C GLU A 53 -5.52 6.06 -6.68
N ILE A 54 -6.10 5.47 -5.62
CA ILE A 54 -6.63 4.10 -5.70
C ILE A 54 -8.04 4.24 -6.27
N ARG A 55 -8.26 3.71 -7.47
CA ARG A 55 -9.60 3.56 -8.05
C ARG A 55 -10.16 2.18 -7.74
#